data_AF-A0A2P4YPN1-F1
#
_entry.id   AF-A0A2P4YPN1-F1
#
_cell.length_a   1.000
_cell.length_b   1.000
_cell.length_c   1.000
_cell.angle_alpha   90.00
_cell.angle_beta   90.00
_cell.angle_gamma   90.00
#
_symmetry.space_group_name_H-M   'P 1'
#
loop_
_entity.id
_entity.type
_entity.pdbx_description
1 polymer ?
#
loop_
_entity_poly.entity_id
_entity_poly.type
_entity_poly.pdbx_seq_one_letter_code
_entity_poly.pdbx_strand_id
1 'polypeptide(L)'
;MQFINQQNIVMMVVLIVIAAFVPSVHAESFAGTITYSGRTCSGTPLVVSVINSVDCEDVECLIFIADGTTYSSATTCEKINHQTYVSDVFADSNYVMIETFANECKGFLGAIAFLATGKCQVYDDQGVNYVIAKVNEDGSASVDIYNNSSCTGTPSLGYEPDSETVMKHSCYMDYSVI
;
A
#
# COMPACT_ATOMS: atom_id res chain seq x y z
N MET A 1 42.19 -67.09 33.27
CA MET A 1 41.27 -66.23 34.05
C MET A 1 41.41 -64.82 33.53
N GLN A 2 40.27 -64.16 33.34
CA GLN A 2 40.04 -62.80 32.81
C GLN A 2 40.97 -61.75 33.48
N PHE A 3 41.31 -60.60 32.89
CA PHE A 3 40.40 -59.53 32.49
C PHE A 3 41.02 -58.52 31.50
N ILE A 4 40.20 -58.15 30.49
CA ILE A 4 39.89 -56.80 29.96
C ILE A 4 41.09 -55.92 29.58
N ASN A 5 41.51 -55.89 28.31
CA ASN A 5 40.96 -55.11 27.17
C ASN A 5 40.87 -53.59 27.39
N GLN A 6 41.86 -52.91 26.86
CA GLN A 6 42.06 -51.49 26.70
C GLN A 6 41.10 -50.97 25.61
N GLN A 7 40.21 -50.03 25.90
CA GLN A 7 39.55 -49.25 24.84
C GLN A 7 39.15 -47.85 25.29
N ASN A 8 39.95 -46.90 24.81
CA ASN A 8 39.70 -45.51 24.47
C ASN A 8 38.39 -44.86 24.94
N ILE A 9 38.59 -43.85 25.78
CA ILE A 9 37.69 -42.72 25.98
C ILE A 9 37.53 -41.99 24.64
N VAL A 10 36.32 -42.00 24.08
CA VAL A 10 35.87 -40.96 23.14
C VAL A 10 34.58 -40.39 23.68
N MET A 11 34.71 -39.21 24.27
CA MET A 11 33.64 -38.36 24.78
C MET A 11 32.74 -37.96 23.62
N MET A 12 31.58 -38.61 23.48
CA MET A 12 30.59 -38.28 22.46
C MET A 12 29.82 -37.03 22.93
N VAL A 13 30.29 -35.85 22.52
CA VAL A 13 29.57 -34.59 22.70
C VAL A 13 28.38 -34.63 21.74
N VAL A 14 27.20 -34.97 22.27
CA VAL A 14 25.94 -34.82 21.54
C VAL A 14 25.60 -33.32 21.54
N LEU A 15 25.94 -32.64 20.46
CA LEU A 15 25.43 -31.30 20.15
C LEU A 15 23.92 -31.42 19.89
N ILE A 16 23.11 -31.14 20.91
CA ILE A 16 21.69 -30.85 20.70
C ILE A 16 21.64 -29.48 20.03
N VAL A 17 21.59 -29.47 18.70
CA VAL A 17 21.19 -28.27 17.95
C VAL A 17 19.70 -28.10 18.22
N ILE A 18 19.35 -27.31 19.23
CA ILE A 18 18.01 -26.75 19.33
C ILE A 18 17.91 -25.76 18.16
N ALA A 19 17.45 -26.24 17.01
CA ALA A 19 16.98 -25.36 15.97
C ALA A 19 15.78 -24.62 16.58
N ALA A 20 16.03 -23.42 17.11
CA ALA A 20 14.97 -22.48 17.37
C ALA A 20 14.31 -22.24 16.00
N PHE A 21 13.19 -22.91 15.75
CA PHE A 21 12.26 -22.50 14.71
C PHE A 21 11.79 -21.12 15.15
N VAL A 22 12.54 -20.09 14.76
CA VAL A 22 11.99 -18.75 14.68
C VAL A 22 10.79 -18.93 13.77
N PRO A 23 9.55 -18.69 14.23
CA PRO A 23 8.44 -18.66 13.29
C PRO A 23 8.86 -17.67 12.21
N SER A 24 9.01 -18.16 10.98
CA SER A 24 9.16 -17.29 9.83
C SER A 24 7.88 -16.47 9.82
N VAL A 25 7.95 -15.27 10.38
CA VAL A 25 6.93 -14.25 10.12
C VAL A 25 7.07 -14.02 8.63
N HIS A 26 6.24 -14.70 7.85
CA HIS A 26 6.17 -14.45 6.43
C HIS A 26 5.87 -12.97 6.32
N ALA A 27 6.77 -12.18 5.73
CA ALA A 27 6.47 -10.78 5.46
C ALA A 27 5.14 -10.79 4.71
N GLU A 28 4.13 -10.13 5.28
CA GLU A 28 2.83 -10.01 4.62
C GLU A 28 3.10 -9.27 3.31
N SER A 29 2.95 -9.99 2.20
CA SER A 29 3.09 -9.39 0.88
C SER A 29 1.82 -8.61 0.54
N PHE A 30 1.98 -7.57 -0.27
CA PHE A 30 0.86 -6.83 -0.82
C PHE A 30 1.00 -6.68 -2.34
N ALA A 31 -0.14 -6.48 -3.00
CA ALA A 31 -0.22 -6.04 -4.38
C ALA A 31 -0.29 -4.51 -4.40
N GLY A 32 0.73 -3.88 -4.99
CA GLY A 32 0.77 -2.44 -5.24
C GLY A 32 0.41 -2.16 -6.69
N THR A 33 -0.76 -1.57 -6.95
CA THR A 33 -1.20 -1.19 -8.30
C THR A 33 -1.05 0.30 -8.50
N ILE A 34 -0.24 0.71 -9.48
CA ILE A 34 0.00 2.11 -9.80
C ILE A 34 -0.72 2.48 -11.09
N THR A 35 -1.47 3.57 -11.06
CA THR A 35 -2.21 4.10 -12.22
C THR A 35 -1.54 5.36 -12.76
N TYR A 36 -1.41 5.43 -14.08
CA TYR A 36 -0.79 6.52 -14.82
C TYR A 36 -1.72 7.02 -15.94
N SER A 37 -1.57 8.28 -16.34
CA SER A 37 -2.12 8.76 -17.60
C SER A 37 -1.37 8.15 -18.80
N GLY A 38 -2.07 7.86 -19.90
CA GLY A 38 -1.46 7.37 -21.13
C GLY A 38 -1.38 5.84 -21.19
N ARG A 39 -0.37 5.30 -21.87
CA ARG A 39 -0.33 3.88 -22.32
C ARG A 39 0.90 3.09 -21.85
N THR A 40 1.74 3.69 -21.03
CA THR A 40 3.13 3.21 -20.83
C THR A 40 3.48 2.89 -19.39
N CYS A 41 2.53 2.99 -18.46
CA CYS A 41 2.75 2.80 -17.03
C CYS A 41 4.00 3.57 -16.53
N SER A 42 4.12 4.81 -16.97
CA SER A 42 5.27 5.66 -16.70
C SER A 42 4.85 7.13 -16.60
N GLY A 43 5.75 7.95 -16.08
CA GLY A 43 5.48 9.35 -15.76
C GLY A 43 5.07 9.52 -14.30
N THR A 44 4.38 10.62 -14.00
CA THR A 44 3.88 10.88 -12.64
C THR A 44 2.73 9.94 -12.30
N PRO A 45 2.84 9.14 -11.22
CA PRO A 45 1.74 8.32 -10.72
C PRO A 45 0.53 9.20 -10.37
N LEU A 46 -0.67 8.72 -10.70
CA LEU A 46 -1.92 9.36 -10.29
C LEU A 46 -2.46 8.73 -9.01
N VAL A 47 -2.45 7.39 -8.98
CA VAL A 47 -3.04 6.59 -7.90
C VAL A 47 -2.12 5.42 -7.58
N VAL A 48 -2.00 5.09 -6.30
CA VAL A 48 -1.42 3.82 -5.83
C VAL A 48 -2.45 3.12 -4.95
N SER A 49 -2.85 1.91 -5.32
CA SER A 49 -3.70 1.03 -4.51
C SER A 49 -2.85 -0.07 -3.89
N VAL A 50 -3.06 -0.34 -2.61
CA VAL A 50 -2.38 -1.38 -1.84
C VAL A 50 -3.40 -2.33 -1.26
N ILE A 51 -3.27 -3.61 -1.62
CA ILE A 51 -4.13 -4.68 -1.11
C ILE A 51 -3.25 -5.81 -0.57
N ASN A 52 -3.45 -6.19 0.69
CA ASN A 52 -2.76 -7.34 1.26
C ASN A 52 -3.09 -8.60 0.45
N SER A 53 -2.05 -9.31 0.00
CA SER A 53 -2.22 -10.51 -0.82
C SER A 53 -1.03 -11.45 -0.63
N VAL A 54 -1.32 -12.65 -0.14
CA VAL A 54 -0.33 -13.74 0.00
C VAL A 54 -0.06 -14.44 -1.33
N ASP A 55 -0.99 -14.35 -2.27
CA ASP A 55 -0.95 -14.95 -3.62
C ASP A 55 -0.90 -13.84 -4.67
N CYS A 56 -0.06 -12.83 -4.43
CA CYS A 56 0.12 -11.73 -5.36
C CYS A 56 0.86 -12.20 -6.62
N GLU A 57 0.38 -11.75 -7.79
CA GLU A 57 1.07 -11.90 -9.07
C GLU A 57 1.36 -10.52 -9.68
N ASP A 58 2.55 -10.34 -10.22
CA ASP A 58 2.90 -9.13 -10.96
C ASP A 58 2.05 -9.06 -12.23
N VAL A 59 1.52 -7.88 -12.51
CA VAL A 59 0.73 -7.61 -13.72
C VAL A 59 1.46 -6.56 -14.54
N GLU A 60 1.89 -6.95 -15.74
CA GLU A 60 2.48 -6.01 -16.69
C GLU A 60 1.49 -4.92 -17.09
N CYS A 61 2.02 -3.85 -17.68
CA CYS A 61 1.25 -2.66 -18.01
C CYS A 61 -0.03 -2.96 -18.81
N LEU A 62 -1.19 -2.72 -18.20
CA LEU A 62 -2.51 -2.82 -18.81
C LEU A 62 -3.01 -1.42 -19.18
N ILE A 63 -3.72 -1.33 -20.30
CA ILE A 63 -4.32 -0.08 -20.78
C ILE A 63 -5.83 -0.14 -20.56
N PHE A 64 -6.40 0.94 -20.04
CA PHE A 64 -7.84 1.10 -19.90
C PHE A 64 -8.29 2.50 -20.34
N ILE A 65 -9.60 2.66 -20.55
CA ILE A 65 -10.21 3.92 -20.99
C ILE A 65 -11.30 4.31 -20.01
N ALA A 66 -11.22 5.51 -19.46
CA ALA A 66 -12.25 6.11 -18.61
C ALA A 66 -12.65 7.46 -19.19
N ASP A 67 -13.96 7.64 -19.48
CA ASP A 67 -14.54 8.82 -20.12
C ASP A 67 -13.75 9.35 -21.34
N GLY A 68 -13.34 8.42 -22.22
CA GLY A 68 -12.60 8.73 -23.44
C GLY A 68 -11.13 9.09 -23.24
N THR A 69 -10.64 9.13 -21.99
CA THR A 69 -9.23 9.32 -21.66
C THR A 69 -8.53 7.98 -21.49
N THR A 70 -7.33 7.84 -22.05
CA THR A 70 -6.54 6.62 -21.92
C THR A 70 -5.65 6.66 -20.68
N TYR A 71 -5.69 5.58 -19.92
CA TYR A 71 -4.87 5.35 -18.73
C TYR A 71 -4.18 4.00 -18.84
N SER A 72 -3.24 3.78 -17.93
CA SER A 72 -2.55 2.50 -17.80
C SER A 72 -2.21 2.20 -16.36
N SER A 73 -2.24 0.92 -15.97
CA SER A 73 -1.87 0.47 -14.64
C SER A 73 -0.94 -0.74 -14.70
N ALA A 74 -0.10 -0.87 -13.67
CA ALA A 74 0.75 -2.03 -13.46
C ALA A 74 0.70 -2.41 -11.98
N THR A 75 0.81 -3.72 -11.70
CA THR A 75 0.81 -4.25 -10.33
C THR A 75 2.14 -4.91 -10.04
N THR A 76 2.70 -4.61 -8.87
CA THR A 76 3.91 -5.25 -8.36
C THR A 76 3.66 -5.84 -6.98
N CYS A 77 4.21 -7.03 -6.76
CA CYS A 77 4.13 -7.74 -5.50
C CYS A 77 5.31 -7.40 -4.60
N GLU A 78 5.00 -6.76 -3.48
CA GLU A 78 6.00 -6.19 -2.60
C GLU A 78 5.95 -6.82 -1.21
N LYS A 79 7.11 -6.83 -0.55
CA LYS A 79 7.28 -7.34 0.84
C LYS A 79 7.83 -6.28 1.79
N ILE A 80 7.86 -5.02 1.34
CA ILE A 80 8.28 -3.87 2.13
C ILE A 80 7.10 -3.28 2.88
N ASN A 81 7.34 -2.24 3.70
CA ASN A 81 6.25 -1.48 4.29
C ASN A 81 5.50 -0.69 3.20
N HIS A 82 4.16 -0.75 3.20
CA HIS A 82 3.35 -0.12 2.15
C HIS A 82 3.45 1.40 2.14
N GLN A 83 3.64 2.04 3.30
CA GLN A 83 3.84 3.50 3.37
C GLN A 83 5.16 3.89 2.72
N THR A 84 6.22 3.11 2.96
CA THR A 84 7.51 3.27 2.27
C THR A 84 7.35 3.08 0.76
N TYR A 85 6.66 2.04 0.32
CA TYR A 85 6.38 1.80 -1.10
C TYR A 85 5.64 2.97 -1.75
N VAL A 86 4.54 3.45 -1.15
CA VAL A 86 3.77 4.58 -1.68
C VAL A 86 4.63 5.85 -1.74
N SER A 87 5.41 6.12 -0.68
CA SER A 87 6.33 7.26 -0.64
C SER A 87 7.38 7.19 -1.75
N ASP A 88 7.95 6.00 -2.01
CA ASP A 88 8.95 5.81 -3.07
C ASP A 88 8.34 5.99 -4.46
N VAL A 89 7.09 5.54 -4.67
CA VAL A 89 6.36 5.69 -5.94
C VAL A 89 6.07 7.16 -6.24
N PHE A 90 5.58 7.93 -5.27
CA PHE A 90 5.30 9.36 -5.48
C PHE A 90 6.55 10.25 -5.42
N ALA A 91 7.64 9.77 -4.81
CA ALA A 91 8.91 10.45 -4.65
C ALA A 91 8.72 11.89 -4.11
N ASP A 92 9.05 12.91 -4.91
CA ASP A 92 8.94 14.33 -4.52
C ASP A 92 7.53 14.91 -4.72
N SER A 93 6.55 14.10 -5.13
CA SER A 93 5.19 14.56 -5.36
C SER A 93 4.36 14.53 -4.08
N ASN A 94 3.61 15.59 -3.81
CA ASN A 94 2.62 15.56 -2.73
C ASN A 94 1.51 14.56 -3.06
N TYR A 95 1.14 13.74 -2.09
CA TYR A 95 0.04 12.80 -2.17
C TYR A 95 -0.79 12.84 -0.88
N VAL A 96 -2.00 12.29 -0.92
CA VAL A 96 -2.79 11.96 0.27
C VAL A 96 -3.05 10.46 0.24
N MET A 97 -2.68 9.76 1.29
CA MET A 97 -2.92 8.33 1.45
C MET A 97 -4.03 8.09 2.48
N ILE A 98 -4.99 7.27 2.08
CA ILE A 98 -6.08 6.80 2.95
C ILE A 98 -5.84 5.31 3.20
N GLU A 99 -5.54 4.97 4.44
CA GLU A 99 -5.50 3.58 4.90
C GLU A 99 -6.86 3.20 5.47
N THR A 100 -7.37 2.05 5.05
CA THR A 100 -8.62 1.50 5.53
C THR A 100 -8.35 0.43 6.57
N PHE A 101 -9.07 0.48 7.69
CA PHE A 101 -8.91 -0.50 8.77
C PHE A 101 -10.24 -1.13 9.17
N ALA A 102 -10.15 -2.36 9.68
CA ALA A 102 -11.19 -2.99 10.49
C ALA A 102 -11.00 -2.67 11.98
N ASN A 103 -12.07 -2.87 12.75
CA ASN A 103 -12.07 -2.87 14.21
C ASN A 103 -11.50 -1.59 14.83
N GLU A 104 -12.03 -0.42 14.44
CA GLU A 104 -11.63 0.89 14.97
C GLU A 104 -10.12 1.13 14.81
N CYS A 105 -9.62 1.07 13.57
CA CYS A 105 -8.21 1.32 13.25
C CYS A 105 -7.18 0.31 13.79
N LYS A 106 -7.56 -0.97 13.91
CA LYS A 106 -6.64 -2.02 14.41
C LYS A 106 -6.22 -3.07 13.39
N GLY A 107 -7.02 -3.34 12.37
CA GLY A 107 -6.71 -4.35 11.34
C GLY A 107 -6.60 -3.71 9.97
N PHE A 108 -5.40 -3.52 9.45
CA PHE A 108 -5.20 -2.95 8.12
C PHE A 108 -5.89 -3.79 7.04
N LEU A 109 -6.69 -3.16 6.19
CA LEU A 109 -7.41 -3.82 5.09
C LEU A 109 -6.82 -3.47 3.72
N GLY A 110 -6.20 -2.29 3.61
CA GLY A 110 -5.62 -1.79 2.38
C GLY A 110 -5.41 -0.28 2.45
N ALA A 111 -4.80 0.27 1.41
CA ALA A 111 -4.63 1.71 1.28
C ALA A 111 -4.86 2.15 -0.15
N ILE A 112 -5.25 3.41 -0.32
CA ILE A 112 -5.25 4.07 -1.61
C ILE A 112 -4.63 5.46 -1.44
N ALA A 113 -3.71 5.80 -2.31
CA ALA A 113 -3.01 7.07 -2.30
C ALA A 113 -3.22 7.81 -3.62
N PHE A 114 -3.46 9.12 -3.53
CA PHE A 114 -3.79 9.97 -4.66
C PHE A 114 -2.80 11.11 -4.77
N LEU A 115 -2.37 11.40 -6.00
CA LEU A 115 -1.58 12.59 -6.30
C LEU A 115 -2.36 13.86 -5.91
N ALA A 116 -1.78 14.67 -5.02
CA ALA A 116 -2.46 15.80 -4.38
C ALA A 116 -2.35 17.10 -5.19
N THR A 117 -2.80 17.09 -6.45
CA THR A 117 -2.73 18.27 -7.33
C THR A 117 -3.87 19.27 -7.15
N GLY A 118 -4.93 18.89 -6.41
CA GLY A 118 -6.18 19.63 -6.36
C GLY A 118 -6.97 19.62 -7.68
N LYS A 119 -6.63 18.73 -8.63
CA LYS A 119 -7.34 18.57 -9.90
C LYS A 119 -8.07 17.22 -9.94
N CYS A 120 -9.14 17.17 -10.72
CA CYS A 120 -9.89 15.94 -10.96
C CYS A 120 -9.01 14.93 -11.71
N GLN A 121 -8.96 13.71 -11.19
CA GLN A 121 -8.25 12.58 -11.79
C GLN A 121 -9.03 11.28 -11.55
N VAL A 122 -8.63 10.21 -12.23
CA VAL A 122 -9.24 8.89 -12.02
C VAL A 122 -9.00 8.41 -10.58
N TYR A 123 -9.99 7.74 -10.00
CA TYR A 123 -9.92 7.19 -8.65
C TYR A 123 -9.10 5.90 -8.58
N ASP A 124 -9.23 5.00 -9.55
CA ASP A 124 -8.54 3.72 -9.60
C ASP A 124 -8.43 3.19 -11.04
N ASP A 125 -7.97 1.95 -11.19
CA ASP A 125 -7.84 1.26 -12.48
C ASP A 125 -9.17 0.69 -13.02
N GLN A 126 -10.28 0.86 -12.31
CA GLN A 126 -11.62 0.50 -12.78
C GLN A 126 -12.22 1.61 -13.66
N GLY A 127 -11.76 2.86 -13.47
CA GLY A 127 -12.17 3.98 -14.31
C GLY A 127 -13.63 4.41 -14.16
N VAL A 128 -14.25 4.10 -13.02
CA VAL A 128 -15.67 4.41 -12.75
C VAL A 128 -15.84 5.69 -11.94
N ASN A 129 -14.92 5.95 -11.01
CA ASN A 129 -14.95 7.11 -10.12
C ASN A 129 -13.77 8.04 -10.37
N TYR A 130 -13.90 9.25 -9.85
CA TYR A 130 -12.91 10.31 -9.96
C TYR A 130 -12.68 10.95 -8.60
N VAL A 131 -11.53 11.59 -8.44
CA VAL A 131 -11.09 12.10 -7.15
C VAL A 131 -10.41 13.45 -7.31
N ILE A 132 -10.63 14.33 -6.34
CA ILE A 132 -9.80 15.49 -6.08
C ILE A 132 -9.11 15.27 -4.74
N ALA A 133 -7.79 15.16 -4.75
CA ALA A 133 -6.97 15.10 -3.54
C ALA A 133 -6.12 16.37 -3.42
N LYS A 134 -5.97 16.88 -2.19
CA LYS A 134 -5.23 18.11 -1.91
C LYS A 134 -4.56 18.05 -0.55
N VAL A 135 -3.33 18.58 -0.47
CA VAL A 135 -2.68 18.98 0.78
C VAL A 135 -2.73 20.50 0.86
N ASN A 136 -3.23 21.04 1.97
CA ASN A 136 -3.36 22.47 2.21
C ASN A 136 -2.09 23.06 2.85
N GLU A 137 -1.95 24.38 2.79
CA GLU A 137 -0.76 25.09 3.35
C GLU A 137 -0.63 24.93 4.87
N ASP A 138 -1.74 24.70 5.57
CA ASP A 138 -1.77 24.47 7.02
C ASP A 138 -1.46 23.02 7.42
N GLY A 139 -1.19 22.15 6.45
CA GLY A 139 -0.92 20.72 6.65
C GLY A 139 -2.17 19.86 6.77
N SER A 140 -3.37 20.41 6.65
CA SER A 140 -4.60 19.62 6.49
C SER A 140 -4.67 19.00 5.08
N ALA A 141 -5.54 18.01 4.92
CA ALA A 141 -5.76 17.36 3.62
C ALA A 141 -7.25 17.28 3.29
N SER A 142 -7.56 17.12 2.00
CA SER A 142 -8.91 16.79 1.55
C SER A 142 -8.89 15.76 0.44
N VAL A 143 -9.88 14.88 0.44
CA VAL A 143 -10.14 13.91 -0.62
C VAL A 143 -11.64 13.87 -0.90
N ASP A 144 -12.03 14.25 -2.11
CA ASP A 144 -13.42 14.23 -2.58
C ASP A 144 -13.57 13.26 -3.74
N ILE A 145 -14.50 12.32 -3.64
CA ILE A 145 -14.77 11.28 -4.64
C ILE A 145 -16.05 11.64 -5.40
N TYR A 146 -16.01 11.48 -6.72
CA TYR A 146 -17.08 11.84 -7.64
C TYR A 146 -17.39 10.71 -8.61
N ASN A 147 -18.64 10.61 -9.01
CA ASN A 147 -19.10 9.63 -10.01
C ASN A 147 -19.04 10.19 -11.45
N ASN A 148 -18.27 11.25 -11.68
CA ASN A 148 -18.14 11.91 -13.00
C ASN A 148 -16.72 12.48 -13.21
N SER A 149 -16.22 12.41 -14.44
CA SER A 149 -14.88 12.88 -14.85
C SER A 149 -14.64 14.37 -14.74
N SER A 150 -15.67 15.17 -14.52
CA SER A 150 -15.52 16.61 -14.32
C SER A 150 -15.32 16.98 -12.85
N CYS A 151 -15.51 16.03 -11.92
CA CYS A 151 -15.56 16.26 -10.48
C CYS A 151 -16.44 17.47 -10.11
N THR A 152 -17.61 17.57 -10.75
CA THR A 152 -18.58 18.64 -10.46
C THR A 152 -19.75 18.13 -9.63
N GLY A 153 -20.38 19.04 -8.90
CA GLY A 153 -21.51 18.74 -8.01
C GLY A 153 -21.06 18.32 -6.61
N THR A 154 -21.96 17.63 -5.90
CA THR A 154 -21.68 17.10 -4.56
C THR A 154 -20.84 15.82 -4.67
N PRO A 155 -19.73 15.68 -3.93
CA PRO A 155 -19.00 14.43 -3.83
C PRO A 155 -19.90 13.29 -3.35
N SER A 156 -19.65 12.07 -3.85
CA SER A 156 -20.31 10.85 -3.33
C SER A 156 -19.75 10.46 -1.96
N LEU A 157 -18.49 10.81 -1.70
CA LEU A 157 -17.80 10.62 -0.43
C LEU A 157 -16.69 11.67 -0.29
N GLY A 158 -16.43 12.14 0.92
CA GLY A 158 -15.42 13.16 1.20
C GLY A 158 -14.72 12.93 2.54
N TYR A 159 -13.44 13.29 2.59
CA TYR A 159 -12.61 13.26 3.79
C TYR A 159 -11.90 14.60 3.93
N GLU A 160 -11.98 15.21 5.12
CA GLU A 160 -11.34 16.50 5.42
C GLU A 160 -10.65 16.44 6.80
N PRO A 161 -9.58 15.62 6.96
CA PRO A 161 -8.81 15.60 8.20
C PRO A 161 -8.09 16.92 8.41
N ASP A 162 -8.09 17.40 9.67
CA ASP A 162 -7.29 18.55 10.06
C ASP A 162 -5.79 18.21 10.10
N SER A 163 -4.95 19.25 10.22
CA SER A 163 -3.50 19.08 10.23
C SER A 163 -2.98 18.28 11.42
N GLU A 164 -3.70 18.26 12.54
CA GLU A 164 -3.35 17.43 13.69
C GLU A 164 -3.56 15.95 13.39
N THR A 165 -4.69 15.62 12.75
CA THR A 165 -5.05 14.26 12.33
C THR A 165 -4.05 13.72 11.31
N VAL A 166 -3.72 14.53 10.28
CA VAL A 166 -2.72 14.19 9.27
C VAL A 166 -1.35 14.01 9.92
N MET A 167 -0.87 14.98 10.71
CA MET A 167 0.47 14.90 11.32
C MET A 167 0.64 13.71 12.28
N LYS A 168 -0.43 13.31 12.98
CA LYS A 168 -0.40 12.20 13.92
C LYS A 168 -0.77 10.85 13.29
N HIS A 169 -1.09 10.82 11.99
CA HIS A 169 -1.66 9.66 11.30
C HIS A 169 -2.81 9.03 12.12
N SER A 170 -3.69 9.89 12.64
CA SER A 170 -4.75 9.46 13.56
C SER A 170 -5.96 8.93 12.80
N CYS A 171 -6.66 7.99 13.43
CA CYS A 171 -7.90 7.44 12.91
C CYS A 171 -8.97 8.53 12.74
N TYR A 172 -9.52 8.63 11.55
CA TYR A 172 -10.55 9.54 11.09
C TYR A 172 -11.64 8.72 10.39
N MET A 173 -12.80 8.57 11.03
CA MET A 173 -13.95 7.80 10.48
C MET A 173 -13.63 6.35 10.09
N ASP A 174 -12.83 5.62 10.89
CA ASP A 174 -12.29 4.26 10.60
C ASP A 174 -11.20 4.18 9.50
N TYR A 175 -10.70 5.34 9.05
CA TYR A 175 -9.57 5.45 8.13
C TYR A 175 -8.37 6.12 8.82
N SER A 176 -7.14 5.82 8.42
CA SER A 176 -5.99 6.69 8.76
C SER A 176 -5.62 7.53 7.55
N VAL A 177 -5.31 8.81 7.74
CA VAL A 177 -4.89 9.70 6.66
C VAL A 177 -3.44 10.13 6.88
N ILE A 178 -2.64 9.99 5.83
CA ILE A 178 -1.18 10.18 5.81
C ILE A 178 -0.80 11.05 4.62
#